data_AF-A0A564YD40-F1
#
_entry.id   AF-A0A564YD40-F1
#
_cell.length_a   1.000
_cell.length_b   1.000
_cell.length_c   1.000
_cell.angle_alpha   90.00
_cell.angle_beta   90.00
_cell.angle_gamma   90.00
#
_symmetry.space_group_name_H-M   'P 1'
#
loop_
_entity.id
_entity.type
_entity.pdbx_description
1 polymer ?
#
loop_
_entity_poly.entity_id
_entity_poly.type
_entity_poly.pdbx_seq_one_letter_code
_entity_poly.pdbx_strand_id
1 'polypeptide(L)'
;MMVDEDGEHTKIIPSGADEEDQWRNSEDFATLVVTSKEGSDKVDCPKADIENEVVKAFRQVVERPEHLVVNCWRSVREVAFLFGGNLTREALLTNPKTPMLNIEQLKVMADFFISQLIRSRHPGAFELTASGFQLFCEILLEAKDYEDVSQWPEQWLSVVIADLTDFTITEIITDTGRLPRKYLQDAALCATRRSAGLPFFVQALLVALHKTDRMGDLLNRTVNALLAEVNRGADATTVPSACKEQDNLTAAERRLHAMNVLKTLVRDATIGPLMGTHLELILICAFQGLDSYYWMIRNAGLMLYSTMMERIFGVNRTRDCESKKNRMAASVFFTKFPGLRSFLLKALKESINELNSPTIGKTKLFSLLNLLKRLLPPIQQATTDGTMVQAFVPLVFRCAGAADIRIRLLGAKALVALLQPSCLP
;
A
#
# COMPACT_ATOMS: atom_id res chain seq x y z
N MET A 1 14.98 -4.08 -42.34
CA MET A 1 13.81 -4.45 -43.14
C MET A 1 13.10 -5.59 -42.42
N MET A 2 12.26 -5.24 -41.45
CA MET A 2 11.15 -6.05 -40.91
C MET A 2 10.15 -5.04 -40.36
N VAL A 3 8.89 -5.26 -40.72
CA VAL A 3 7.73 -4.41 -40.48
C VAL A 3 7.03 -4.99 -39.26
N ASP A 4 6.73 -4.16 -38.26
CA ASP A 4 5.81 -4.54 -37.16
C ASP A 4 4.39 -4.15 -37.58
N GLU A 5 3.55 -5.18 -37.75
CA GLU A 5 2.10 -5.11 -37.71
C GLU A 5 1.69 -5.13 -36.24
N ASP A 6 1.23 -3.99 -35.73
CA ASP A 6 0.14 -3.90 -34.75
C ASP A 6 -0.13 -2.41 -34.48
N GLY A 7 -1.01 -1.87 -35.31
CA GLY A 7 -1.48 -0.50 -35.24
C GLY A 7 -2.38 -0.29 -34.03
N GLU A 8 -1.81 0.11 -32.91
CA GLU A 8 -2.49 0.95 -31.92
C GLU A 8 -1.54 2.05 -31.43
N HIS A 9 -1.82 3.27 -31.85
CA HIS A 9 -1.12 4.46 -31.39
C HIS A 9 -1.29 4.61 -29.87
N THR A 10 -0.18 4.50 -29.14
CA THR A 10 0.03 5.26 -27.90
C THR A 10 -0.41 6.70 -28.16
N LYS A 11 -1.49 7.15 -27.49
CA LYS A 11 -1.83 8.57 -27.39
C LYS A 11 -0.72 9.29 -26.65
N ILE A 12 0.30 9.67 -27.40
CA ILE A 12 1.13 10.83 -27.14
C ILE A 12 0.14 11.99 -27.02
N ILE A 13 0.14 12.68 -25.87
CA ILE A 13 -0.59 13.93 -25.69
C ILE A 13 -0.17 14.83 -26.87
N PRO A 14 -1.10 15.28 -27.74
CA PRO A 14 -0.72 16.17 -28.83
C PRO A 14 -0.21 17.46 -28.20
N SER A 15 1.10 17.67 -28.30
CA SER A 15 1.69 19.00 -28.20
C SER A 15 1.24 19.76 -29.44
N GLY A 16 0.08 20.42 -29.34
CA GLY A 16 -0.55 21.15 -30.43
C GLY A 16 -2.00 20.71 -30.64
N ALA A 17 -2.87 21.00 -29.67
CA ALA A 17 -4.24 21.34 -30.01
C ALA A 17 -4.22 22.86 -30.25
N ASP A 18 -4.69 23.27 -31.43
CA ASP A 18 -4.71 24.67 -31.86
C ASP A 18 -5.25 25.56 -30.72
N GLU A 19 -4.56 26.68 -30.45
CA GLU A 19 -4.89 27.58 -29.33
C GLU A 19 -6.38 27.96 -29.36
N GLU A 20 -7.01 28.10 -30.53
CA GLU A 20 -8.43 28.43 -30.70
C GLU A 20 -9.41 27.38 -30.11
N ASP A 21 -9.08 26.08 -30.16
CA ASP A 21 -9.97 25.01 -29.66
C ASP A 21 -9.92 24.87 -28.13
N GLN A 22 -8.83 25.30 -27.48
CA GLN A 22 -8.76 25.38 -26.02
C GLN A 22 -9.62 26.52 -25.46
N TRP A 23 -9.68 27.67 -26.14
CA TRP A 23 -10.47 28.83 -25.70
C TRP A 23 -11.97 28.63 -25.88
N ARG A 24 -12.40 28.01 -26.99
CA ARG A 24 -13.81 27.66 -27.22
C ARG A 24 -14.41 26.79 -26.11
N ASN A 25 -13.66 25.77 -25.68
CA ASN A 25 -14.08 24.88 -24.59
C ASN A 25 -14.08 25.59 -23.22
N SER A 26 -13.25 26.62 -23.03
CA SER A 26 -13.19 27.39 -21.78
C SER A 26 -14.37 28.36 -21.61
N GLU A 27 -14.83 28.97 -22.70
CA GLU A 27 -16.02 29.85 -22.69
C GLU A 27 -17.31 29.04 -22.53
N ASP A 28 -17.42 27.90 -23.21
CA ASP A 28 -18.57 26.99 -23.07
C ASP A 28 -18.70 26.44 -21.64
N PHE A 29 -17.57 26.11 -20.99
CA PHE A 29 -17.57 25.60 -19.62
C PHE A 29 -17.82 26.69 -18.57
N ALA A 30 -17.31 27.90 -18.76
CA ALA A 30 -17.60 29.05 -17.89
C ALA A 30 -19.11 29.39 -17.92
N THR A 31 -19.73 29.31 -19.09
CA THR A 31 -21.18 29.51 -19.28
C THR A 31 -22.00 28.42 -18.57
N LEU A 32 -21.51 27.17 -18.54
CA LEU A 32 -22.10 26.05 -17.79
C LEU A 32 -22.04 26.22 -16.26
N VAL A 33 -20.96 26.82 -15.74
CA VAL A 33 -20.82 27.10 -14.30
C VAL A 33 -21.71 28.27 -13.87
N VAL A 34 -21.86 29.30 -14.71
CA VAL A 34 -22.73 30.46 -14.43
C VAL A 34 -24.22 30.07 -14.42
N THR A 35 -24.64 29.20 -15.34
CA THR A 35 -26.02 28.70 -15.41
C THR A 35 -26.40 27.77 -14.24
N SER A 36 -25.43 27.10 -13.61
CA SER A 36 -25.68 26.27 -12.42
C SER A 36 -26.04 27.06 -11.14
N LYS A 37 -25.91 28.40 -11.17
CA LYS A 37 -26.23 29.30 -10.04
C LYS A 37 -27.63 29.93 -10.11
N GLU A 38 -28.50 29.54 -11.05
CA GLU A 38 -29.85 30.14 -11.21
C GLU A 38 -30.86 29.82 -10.10
N GLY A 39 -30.41 29.35 -8.93
CA GLY A 39 -31.26 28.93 -7.82
C GLY A 39 -31.03 29.67 -6.50
N SER A 40 -30.78 30.98 -6.47
CA SER A 40 -31.02 31.79 -5.26
C SER A 40 -30.96 33.29 -5.54
N ASP A 41 -32.07 33.96 -5.25
CA ASP A 41 -32.33 35.38 -4.98
C ASP A 41 -31.43 36.48 -5.59
N LYS A 42 -32.13 37.39 -6.28
CA LYS A 42 -31.66 38.63 -6.88
C LYS A 42 -30.82 39.47 -5.92
N VAL A 43 -29.51 39.50 -6.15
CA VAL A 43 -28.63 40.61 -5.77
C VAL A 43 -28.14 41.22 -7.06
N ASP A 44 -28.46 42.51 -7.28
CA ASP A 44 -27.98 43.31 -8.42
C ASP A 44 -26.45 43.46 -8.34
N CYS A 45 -25.75 42.50 -8.93
CA CYS A 45 -24.34 42.60 -9.25
C CYS A 45 -24.21 42.51 -10.78
N PRO A 46 -23.41 43.36 -11.45
CA PRO A 46 -23.32 43.34 -12.90
C PRO A 46 -22.82 41.97 -13.37
N LYS A 47 -23.69 41.17 -14.00
CA LYS A 47 -23.37 39.80 -14.47
C LYS A 47 -22.08 39.75 -15.32
N ALA A 48 -21.82 40.80 -16.10
CA ALA A 48 -20.65 40.94 -16.95
C ALA A 48 -19.32 41.02 -16.17
N ASP A 49 -19.31 41.63 -14.98
CA ASP A 49 -18.10 41.75 -14.16
C ASP A 49 -17.75 40.41 -13.50
N ILE A 50 -18.77 39.64 -13.10
CA ILE A 50 -18.60 38.29 -12.54
C ILE A 50 -18.11 37.31 -13.61
N GLU A 51 -18.67 37.36 -14.82
CA GLU A 51 -18.21 36.54 -15.95
C GLU A 51 -16.74 36.83 -16.29
N ASN A 52 -16.34 38.11 -16.33
CA ASN A 52 -14.95 38.49 -16.60
C ASN A 52 -13.97 38.02 -15.50
N GLU A 53 -14.35 38.12 -14.23
CA GLU A 53 -13.57 37.63 -13.09
C GLU A 53 -13.41 36.11 -13.13
N VAL A 54 -14.48 35.37 -13.41
CA VAL A 54 -14.47 33.91 -13.52
C VAL A 54 -13.58 33.46 -14.67
N VAL A 55 -13.73 34.05 -15.85
CA VAL A 55 -12.90 33.75 -17.04
C VAL A 55 -11.41 34.07 -16.77
N LYS A 56 -11.11 35.18 -16.09
CA LYS A 56 -9.75 35.54 -15.69
C LYS A 56 -9.16 34.56 -14.67
N ALA A 57 -9.94 34.13 -13.68
CA ALA A 57 -9.52 33.11 -12.72
C ALA A 57 -9.26 31.77 -13.40
N PHE A 58 -10.12 31.36 -14.34
CA PHE A 58 -9.91 30.16 -15.15
C PHE A 58 -8.63 30.23 -15.98
N ARG A 59 -8.37 31.37 -16.64
CA ARG A 59 -7.13 31.58 -17.40
C ARG A 59 -5.90 31.42 -16.50
N GLN A 60 -5.91 32.01 -15.32
CA GLN A 60 -4.81 31.87 -14.34
C GLN A 60 -4.64 30.43 -13.84
N VAL A 61 -5.74 29.68 -13.72
CA VAL A 61 -5.72 28.26 -13.32
C VAL A 61 -5.18 27.38 -14.44
N VAL A 62 -5.54 27.65 -15.70
CA VAL A 62 -5.01 26.94 -16.89
C VAL A 62 -3.52 27.21 -17.07
N GLU A 63 -3.06 28.42 -16.75
CA GLU A 63 -1.62 28.78 -16.76
C GLU A 63 -0.82 28.08 -15.64
N ARG A 64 -1.48 27.59 -14.57
CA ARG A 64 -0.84 26.98 -13.38
C ARG A 64 -1.65 25.79 -12.83
N PRO A 65 -1.80 24.70 -13.59
CA PRO A 65 -2.61 23.55 -13.19
C PRO A 65 -2.10 22.90 -11.89
N GLU A 66 -0.78 22.93 -11.64
CA GLU A 66 -0.17 22.44 -10.40
C GLU A 66 -0.62 23.22 -9.17
N HIS A 67 -0.84 24.54 -9.28
CA HIS A 67 -1.32 25.35 -8.16
C HIS A 67 -2.76 25.01 -7.79
N LEU A 68 -3.62 24.76 -8.78
CA LEU A 68 -4.98 24.29 -8.54
C LEU A 68 -4.96 22.96 -7.79
N VAL A 69 -4.19 21.99 -8.28
CA VAL A 69 -4.07 20.66 -7.64
C VAL A 69 -3.61 20.82 -6.19
N VAL A 70 -2.63 21.67 -5.92
CA VAL A 70 -2.14 21.95 -4.57
C VAL A 70 -3.22 22.53 -3.65
N ASN A 71 -3.97 23.51 -4.14
CA ASN A 71 -5.05 24.10 -3.37
C ASN A 71 -6.17 23.09 -3.11
N CYS A 72 -6.53 22.27 -4.11
CA CYS A 72 -7.55 21.23 -3.96
C CYS A 72 -7.19 20.21 -2.88
N TRP A 73 -5.98 19.62 -2.89
CA TRP A 73 -5.64 18.62 -1.88
C TRP A 73 -5.44 19.22 -0.48
N ARG A 74 -5.02 20.49 -0.39
CA ARG A 74 -4.99 21.22 0.89
C ARG A 74 -6.40 21.45 1.43
N SER A 75 -7.36 21.84 0.60
CA SER A 75 -8.76 21.96 1.03
C SER A 75 -9.33 20.64 1.52
N VAL A 76 -9.06 19.53 0.80
CA VAL A 76 -9.46 18.18 1.23
C VAL A 76 -8.88 17.83 2.59
N ARG A 77 -7.61 18.20 2.85
CA ARG A 77 -6.97 18.02 4.16
C ARG A 77 -7.69 18.79 5.26
N GLU A 78 -7.99 20.07 5.07
CA GLU A 78 -8.66 20.88 6.10
C GLU A 78 -10.05 20.33 6.42
N VAL A 79 -10.81 19.90 5.40
CA VAL A 79 -12.11 19.23 5.58
C VAL A 79 -11.95 17.92 6.35
N ALA A 80 -10.94 17.10 6.01
CA ALA A 80 -10.66 15.86 6.73
C ALA A 80 -10.34 16.08 8.22
N PHE A 81 -9.56 17.13 8.55
CA PHE A 81 -9.30 17.47 9.95
C PHE A 81 -10.51 18.06 10.66
N LEU A 82 -11.36 18.81 9.95
CA LEU A 82 -12.61 19.31 10.53
C LEU A 82 -13.53 18.15 10.89
N PHE A 83 -13.71 17.18 9.97
CA PHE A 83 -14.58 16.03 10.17
C PHE A 83 -14.05 14.98 11.15
N GLY A 84 -12.73 14.83 11.25
CA GLY A 84 -12.11 13.95 12.24
C GLY A 84 -11.74 14.65 13.55
N GLY A 85 -11.99 15.95 13.66
CA GLY A 85 -11.42 16.79 14.71
C GLY A 85 -12.26 16.87 15.98
N ASN A 86 -11.81 17.74 16.89
CA ASN A 86 -12.47 17.99 18.18
C ASN A 86 -13.91 18.49 18.00
N LEU A 87 -14.21 19.24 16.94
CA LEU A 87 -15.57 19.73 16.69
C LEU A 87 -16.57 18.58 16.51
N THR A 88 -16.23 17.57 15.72
CA THR A 88 -17.05 16.36 15.58
C THR A 88 -17.12 15.58 16.88
N ARG A 89 -16.00 15.46 17.59
CA ARG A 89 -15.94 14.79 18.88
C ARG A 89 -16.88 15.43 19.90
N GLU A 90 -16.81 16.75 20.06
CA GLU A 90 -17.63 17.50 21.00
C GLU A 90 -19.12 17.43 20.61
N ALA A 91 -19.41 17.59 19.32
CA ALA A 91 -20.77 17.57 18.80
C ALA A 91 -21.47 16.21 18.95
N LEU A 92 -20.72 15.11 18.99
CA LEU A 92 -21.27 13.75 19.12
C LEU A 92 -21.21 13.23 20.58
N LEU A 93 -20.10 13.45 21.29
CA LEU A 93 -19.82 12.76 22.56
C LEU A 93 -20.14 13.58 23.81
N THR A 94 -20.24 14.92 23.74
CA THR A 94 -20.43 15.76 24.95
C THR A 94 -21.81 15.60 25.57
N ASN A 95 -22.86 15.51 24.73
CA ASN A 95 -24.22 15.26 25.18
C ASN A 95 -24.86 14.16 24.31
N PRO A 96 -24.56 12.88 24.60
CA PRO A 96 -24.99 11.76 23.76
C PRO A 96 -26.52 11.61 23.65
N LYS A 97 -27.31 12.20 24.57
CA LYS A 97 -28.78 12.13 24.52
C LYS A 97 -29.38 13.09 23.50
N THR A 98 -28.70 14.20 23.21
CA THR A 98 -29.11 15.21 22.24
C THR A 98 -27.86 15.72 21.51
N PRO A 99 -27.28 14.91 20.60
CA PRO A 99 -26.07 15.27 19.89
C PRO A 99 -26.35 16.46 18.96
N MET A 100 -25.34 17.28 18.70
CA MET A 100 -25.44 18.35 17.70
C MET A 100 -25.33 17.79 16.27
N LEU A 101 -24.68 16.63 16.13
CA LEU A 101 -24.60 15.88 14.87
C LEU A 101 -25.61 14.74 14.84
N ASN A 102 -26.36 14.65 13.75
CA ASN A 102 -27.25 13.53 13.48
C ASN A 102 -26.57 12.45 12.63
N ILE A 103 -27.20 11.28 12.55
CA ILE A 103 -26.69 10.12 11.81
C ILE A 103 -26.51 10.41 10.32
N GLU A 104 -27.39 11.20 9.69
CA GLU A 104 -27.27 11.55 8.27
C GLU A 104 -26.03 12.40 7.98
N GLN A 105 -25.69 13.34 8.87
CA GLN A 105 -24.45 14.09 8.78
C GLN A 105 -23.22 13.18 8.92
N LEU A 106 -23.25 12.23 9.87
CA LEU A 106 -22.17 11.25 10.01
C LEU A 106 -22.00 10.38 8.77
N LYS A 107 -23.11 9.99 8.11
CA LYS A 107 -23.06 9.25 6.84
C LYS A 107 -22.41 10.07 5.72
N VAL A 108 -22.72 11.37 5.61
CA VAL A 108 -22.07 12.26 4.64
C VAL A 108 -20.57 12.37 4.89
N MET A 109 -20.16 12.46 6.17
CA MET A 109 -18.75 12.51 6.54
C MET A 109 -18.04 11.18 6.23
N ALA A 110 -18.67 10.04 6.52
CA ALA A 110 -18.15 8.72 6.17
C ALA A 110 -18.00 8.55 4.65
N ASP A 111 -19.01 8.98 3.88
CA ASP A 111 -19.00 8.97 2.40
C ASP A 111 -17.81 9.78 1.85
N PHE A 112 -17.58 10.98 2.41
CA PHE A 112 -16.42 11.80 2.07
C PHE A 112 -15.10 11.05 2.31
N PHE A 113 -14.86 10.53 3.52
CA PHE A 113 -13.60 9.86 3.84
C PHE A 113 -13.35 8.62 2.98
N ILE A 114 -14.37 7.75 2.86
CA ILE A 114 -14.27 6.51 2.09
C ILE A 114 -14.04 6.84 0.60
N SER A 115 -14.77 7.82 0.04
CA SER A 115 -14.58 8.28 -1.34
C SER A 115 -13.14 8.77 -1.58
N GLN A 116 -12.63 9.64 -0.69
CA GLN A 116 -11.29 10.19 -0.84
C GLN A 116 -10.19 9.11 -0.70
N LEU A 117 -10.32 8.19 0.25
CA LEU A 117 -9.32 7.14 0.48
C LEU A 117 -9.35 6.04 -0.60
N ILE A 118 -10.51 5.72 -1.17
CA ILE A 118 -10.61 4.66 -2.19
C ILE A 118 -10.38 5.20 -3.61
N ARG A 119 -10.78 6.46 -3.91
CA ARG A 119 -10.76 6.99 -5.29
C ARG A 119 -9.63 7.98 -5.60
N SER A 120 -9.07 8.66 -4.60
CA SER A 120 -8.11 9.73 -4.83
C SER A 120 -6.80 9.20 -5.43
N ARG A 121 -6.17 10.02 -6.28
CA ARG A 121 -4.90 9.69 -6.96
C ARG A 121 -3.69 10.38 -6.33
N HIS A 122 -3.90 11.50 -5.65
CA HIS A 122 -2.82 12.35 -5.20
C HIS A 122 -2.36 11.91 -3.81
N PRO A 123 -1.08 11.55 -3.60
CA PRO A 123 -0.56 11.14 -2.29
C PRO A 123 -0.85 12.12 -1.17
N GLY A 124 -0.63 13.41 -1.42
CA GLY A 124 -0.97 14.45 -0.46
C GLY A 124 -2.45 14.52 -0.10
N ALA A 125 -3.37 14.05 -0.95
CA ALA A 125 -4.79 14.02 -0.62
C ALA A 125 -5.14 12.82 0.27
N PHE A 126 -4.80 11.60 -0.15
CA PHE A 126 -5.21 10.40 0.61
C PHE A 126 -4.42 10.20 1.91
N GLU A 127 -3.11 10.52 1.97
CA GLU A 127 -2.32 10.34 3.21
C GLU A 127 -2.82 11.27 4.32
N LEU A 128 -3.12 12.52 3.96
CA LEU A 128 -3.64 13.51 4.90
C LEU A 128 -5.09 13.22 5.29
N THR A 129 -5.90 12.76 4.32
CA THR A 129 -7.26 12.29 4.61
C THR A 129 -7.25 11.09 5.57
N ALA A 130 -6.29 10.18 5.45
CA ALA A 130 -6.19 9.01 6.33
C ALA A 130 -6.00 9.41 7.80
N SER A 131 -5.29 10.51 8.06
CA SER A 131 -5.10 11.03 9.43
C SER A 131 -6.42 11.53 10.03
N GLY A 132 -7.20 12.31 9.27
CA GLY A 132 -8.54 12.74 9.69
C GLY A 132 -9.52 11.58 9.83
N PHE A 133 -9.47 10.61 8.90
CA PHE A 133 -10.31 9.43 8.93
C PHE A 133 -10.04 8.54 10.14
N GLN A 134 -8.77 8.38 10.53
CA GLN A 134 -8.40 7.65 11.74
C GLN A 134 -9.04 8.29 12.98
N LEU A 135 -8.93 9.62 13.14
CA LEU A 135 -9.53 10.34 14.25
C LEU A 135 -11.07 10.25 14.23
N PHE A 136 -11.67 10.34 13.05
CA PHE A 136 -13.10 10.13 12.87
C PHE A 136 -13.52 8.73 13.35
N CYS A 137 -12.80 7.68 12.95
CA CYS A 137 -13.07 6.32 13.41
C CYS A 137 -12.89 6.16 14.93
N GLU A 138 -11.88 6.80 15.53
CA GLU A 138 -11.71 6.83 16.99
C GLU A 138 -12.96 7.44 17.66
N ILE A 139 -13.50 8.55 17.12
CA ILE A 139 -14.74 9.17 17.61
C ILE A 139 -15.94 8.23 17.49
N LEU A 140 -16.11 7.56 16.34
CA LEU A 140 -17.24 6.64 16.14
C LEU A 140 -17.18 5.45 17.11
N LEU A 141 -16.00 4.86 17.32
CA LEU A 141 -15.80 3.71 18.21
C LEU A 141 -16.07 4.05 19.69
N GLU A 142 -15.88 5.33 20.07
CA GLU A 142 -16.18 5.83 21.41
C GLU A 142 -17.66 6.18 21.63
N ALA A 143 -18.44 6.33 20.55
CA ALA A 143 -19.86 6.70 20.59
C ALA A 143 -20.76 5.52 21.00
N LYS A 144 -20.54 4.97 22.21
CA LYS A 144 -21.20 3.75 22.71
C LYS A 144 -22.73 3.84 22.80
N ASP A 145 -23.27 5.05 22.94
CA ASP A 145 -24.72 5.29 22.95
C ASP A 145 -25.37 5.10 21.56
N TYR A 146 -24.56 4.96 20.50
CA TYR A 146 -24.99 4.78 19.11
C TYR A 146 -24.48 3.43 18.59
N GLU A 147 -25.21 2.36 18.92
CA GLU A 147 -24.77 0.99 18.65
C GLU A 147 -24.39 0.76 17.18
N ASP A 148 -25.24 1.19 16.23
CA ASP A 148 -24.98 1.12 14.79
C ASP A 148 -23.67 1.83 14.39
N VAL A 149 -23.54 3.11 14.76
CA VAL A 149 -22.40 3.98 14.42
C VAL A 149 -21.09 3.41 14.97
N SER A 150 -21.12 2.89 16.20
CA SER A 150 -19.94 2.37 16.90
C SER A 150 -19.38 1.06 16.30
N GLN A 151 -20.08 0.47 15.32
CA GLN A 151 -19.68 -0.75 14.63
C GLN A 151 -19.25 -0.52 13.18
N TRP A 152 -19.46 0.69 12.64
CA TRP A 152 -19.11 0.98 11.24
C TRP A 152 -17.63 0.71 10.92
N PRO A 153 -16.66 1.11 11.75
CA PRO A 153 -15.24 0.91 11.44
C PRO A 153 -14.85 -0.57 11.26
N GLU A 154 -15.32 -1.47 12.14
CA GLU A 154 -15.09 -2.91 12.00
C GLU A 154 -15.73 -3.47 10.72
N GLN A 155 -16.94 -3.02 10.40
CA GLN A 155 -17.67 -3.47 9.20
C GLN A 155 -16.99 -2.95 7.92
N TRP A 156 -16.50 -1.71 7.90
CA TRP A 156 -15.74 -1.16 6.79
C TRP A 156 -14.45 -1.93 6.54
N LEU A 157 -13.73 -2.31 7.60
CA LEU A 157 -12.57 -3.18 7.50
C LEU A 157 -12.96 -4.52 6.88
N SER A 158 -14.05 -5.14 7.35
CA SER A 158 -14.53 -6.41 6.81
C SER A 158 -14.90 -6.36 5.34
N VAL A 159 -15.60 -5.30 4.90
CA VAL A 159 -15.96 -5.09 3.50
C VAL A 159 -14.72 -5.02 2.61
N VAL A 160 -13.72 -4.23 3.01
CA VAL A 160 -12.49 -4.07 2.23
C VAL A 160 -11.68 -5.37 2.19
N ILE A 161 -11.56 -6.08 3.31
CA ILE A 161 -10.84 -7.36 3.32
C ILE A 161 -11.58 -8.42 2.50
N ALA A 162 -12.91 -8.45 2.54
CA ALA A 162 -13.69 -9.35 1.70
C ALA A 162 -13.51 -9.06 0.20
N ASP A 163 -13.48 -7.80 -0.23
CA ASP A 163 -13.19 -7.42 -1.63
C ASP A 163 -11.79 -7.87 -2.08
N LEU A 164 -10.82 -7.81 -1.17
CA LEU A 164 -9.43 -8.17 -1.46
C LEU A 164 -9.14 -9.67 -1.39
N THR A 165 -9.92 -10.46 -0.65
CA THR A 165 -9.51 -11.83 -0.26
C THR A 165 -10.63 -12.87 -0.36
N ASP A 166 -11.85 -12.47 -0.73
CA ASP A 166 -13.08 -13.27 -0.66
C ASP A 166 -13.41 -13.78 0.77
N PHE A 167 -12.70 -13.31 1.80
CA PHE A 167 -12.87 -13.73 3.20
C PHE A 167 -13.45 -12.62 4.07
N THR A 168 -14.53 -12.95 4.79
CA THR A 168 -15.20 -12.02 5.71
C THR A 168 -14.61 -12.15 7.13
N ILE A 169 -13.99 -11.06 7.62
CA ILE A 169 -13.29 -11.04 8.92
C ILE A 169 -14.17 -10.53 10.08
N THR A 170 -15.38 -10.06 9.83
CA THR A 170 -16.41 -9.83 10.84
C THR A 170 -17.76 -9.66 10.16
N GLU A 171 -18.85 -9.88 10.90
CA GLU A 171 -20.20 -9.72 10.36
C GLU A 171 -20.46 -8.28 9.91
N ILE A 172 -21.16 -8.11 8.78
CA ILE A 172 -21.53 -6.81 8.23
C ILE A 172 -23.04 -6.71 8.31
N ILE A 173 -23.54 -5.94 9.28
CA ILE A 173 -24.96 -5.90 9.65
C ILE A 173 -25.62 -4.65 9.08
N THR A 174 -24.93 -3.52 9.13
CA THR A 174 -25.50 -2.18 8.93
C THR A 174 -25.33 -1.71 7.48
N ASP A 175 -26.27 -0.91 6.98
CA ASP A 175 -26.20 -0.39 5.61
C ASP A 175 -25.00 0.55 5.43
N THR A 176 -24.72 1.37 6.44
CA THR A 176 -23.55 2.27 6.42
C THR A 176 -22.25 1.49 6.59
N GLY A 177 -22.23 0.36 7.30
CA GLY A 177 -21.10 -0.57 7.33
C GLY A 177 -20.78 -1.17 5.95
N ARG A 178 -21.73 -1.19 5.01
CA ARG A 178 -21.52 -1.62 3.61
C ARG A 178 -21.01 -0.50 2.69
N LEU A 179 -20.92 0.74 3.18
CA LEU A 179 -20.61 1.93 2.39
C LEU A 179 -19.35 1.81 1.50
N PRO A 180 -18.23 1.17 1.90
CA PRO A 180 -17.08 1.01 1.02
C PRO A 180 -17.40 0.28 -0.29
N ARG A 181 -18.42 -0.60 -0.34
CA ARG A 181 -18.83 -1.29 -1.57
C ARG A 181 -19.20 -0.33 -2.69
N LYS A 182 -19.80 0.82 -2.37
CA LYS A 182 -20.14 1.89 -3.32
C LYS A 182 -18.94 2.30 -4.18
N TYR A 183 -17.74 2.24 -3.62
CA TYR A 183 -16.51 2.69 -4.29
C TYR A 183 -15.63 1.55 -4.77
N LEU A 184 -15.73 0.36 -4.16
CA LEU A 184 -14.99 -0.83 -4.58
C LEU A 184 -15.56 -1.47 -5.85
N GLN A 185 -16.85 -1.27 -6.15
CA GLN A 185 -17.48 -1.78 -7.37
C GLN A 185 -17.25 -0.88 -8.60
N ASP A 186 -16.60 0.27 -8.43
CA ASP A 186 -16.29 1.18 -9.53
C ASP A 186 -15.14 0.61 -10.39
N ALA A 187 -15.50 -0.07 -11.49
CA ALA A 187 -14.57 -0.66 -12.45
C ALA A 187 -13.66 0.36 -13.15
N ALA A 188 -13.94 1.68 -13.04
CA ALA A 188 -13.07 2.74 -13.57
C ALA A 188 -11.83 3.01 -12.71
N LEU A 189 -11.67 2.31 -11.59
CA LEU A 189 -10.49 2.42 -10.73
C LEU A 189 -9.42 1.41 -11.16
N CYS A 190 -8.36 1.87 -11.84
CA CYS A 190 -7.22 1.01 -12.18
C CYS A 190 -6.47 0.51 -10.93
N ALA A 191 -5.75 -0.61 -11.08
CA ALA A 191 -4.94 -1.25 -10.03
C ALA A 191 -4.02 -0.29 -9.25
N THR A 192 -3.44 0.70 -9.92
CA THR A 192 -2.58 1.70 -9.28
C THR A 192 -3.37 2.70 -8.43
N ARG A 193 -4.62 3.00 -8.80
CA ARG A 193 -5.50 3.92 -8.08
C ARG A 193 -6.03 3.32 -6.79
N ARG A 194 -6.53 2.08 -6.83
CA ARG A 194 -6.95 1.34 -5.63
C ARG A 194 -5.78 1.04 -4.69
N SER A 195 -4.58 0.75 -5.23
CA SER A 195 -3.38 0.44 -4.44
C SER A 195 -2.80 1.62 -3.67
N ALA A 196 -3.21 2.85 -3.95
CA ALA A 196 -2.62 4.04 -3.36
C ALA A 196 -3.22 4.33 -1.97
N GLY A 197 -4.54 4.54 -1.88
CA GLY A 197 -5.20 4.92 -0.63
C GLY A 197 -5.79 3.76 0.19
N LEU A 198 -6.12 2.62 -0.43
CA LEU A 198 -6.67 1.46 0.28
C LEU A 198 -5.77 0.92 1.42
N PRO A 199 -4.43 0.86 1.26
CA PRO A 199 -3.56 0.48 2.37
C PRO A 199 -3.65 1.44 3.57
N PHE A 200 -3.80 2.74 3.31
CA PHE A 200 -3.97 3.74 4.36
C PHE A 200 -5.35 3.68 5.01
N PHE A 201 -6.39 3.32 4.25
CA PHE A 201 -7.73 3.06 4.78
C PHE A 201 -7.71 1.91 5.81
N VAL A 202 -7.12 0.76 5.44
CA VAL A 202 -6.98 -0.40 6.32
C VAL A 202 -6.10 -0.09 7.53
N GLN A 203 -4.98 0.61 7.32
CA GLN A 203 -4.09 1.05 8.39
C GLN A 203 -4.82 1.95 9.39
N ALA A 204 -5.50 3.00 8.94
CA ALA A 204 -6.22 3.95 9.79
C ALA A 204 -7.28 3.26 10.63
N LEU A 205 -8.05 2.33 10.06
CA LEU A 205 -9.02 1.53 10.80
C LEU A 205 -8.38 0.69 11.90
N LEU A 206 -7.33 -0.07 11.57
CA LEU A 206 -6.64 -0.89 12.56
C LEU A 206 -6.01 -0.05 13.69
N VAL A 207 -5.46 1.12 13.37
CA VAL A 207 -4.91 2.03 14.40
C VAL A 207 -6.02 2.57 15.29
N ALA A 208 -7.15 3.01 14.73
CA ALA A 208 -8.30 3.48 15.50
C ALA A 208 -8.88 2.38 16.42
N LEU A 209 -9.01 1.16 15.89
CA LEU A 209 -9.44 -0.02 16.64
C LEU A 209 -8.45 -0.38 17.75
N HIS A 210 -7.14 -0.19 17.53
CA HIS A 210 -6.13 -0.41 18.57
C HIS A 210 -6.32 0.55 19.73
N LYS A 211 -6.41 1.86 19.42
CA LYS A 211 -6.42 2.93 20.41
C LYS A 211 -7.68 2.92 21.27
N THR A 212 -8.78 2.40 20.75
CA THR A 212 -10.07 2.30 21.44
C THR A 212 -10.32 0.92 22.07
N ASP A 213 -9.32 0.03 22.07
CA ASP A 213 -9.39 -1.34 22.61
C ASP A 213 -10.48 -2.21 21.96
N ARG A 214 -10.73 -1.98 20.66
CA ARG A 214 -11.75 -2.66 19.85
C ARG A 214 -11.17 -3.62 18.81
N MET A 215 -9.84 -3.74 18.73
CA MET A 215 -9.18 -4.58 17.72
C MET A 215 -9.43 -6.08 17.89
N GLY A 216 -9.43 -6.60 19.13
CA GLY A 216 -9.56 -8.03 19.40
C GLY A 216 -8.67 -8.89 18.49
N ASP A 217 -9.25 -9.90 17.85
CA ASP A 217 -8.57 -10.78 16.88
C ASP A 217 -8.61 -10.27 15.41
N LEU A 218 -9.17 -9.08 15.16
CA LEU A 218 -9.35 -8.56 13.79
C LEU A 218 -8.03 -8.39 13.06
N LEU A 219 -6.94 -8.03 13.76
CA LEU A 219 -5.62 -7.94 13.15
C LEU A 219 -5.15 -9.29 12.62
N ASN A 220 -5.27 -10.36 13.43
CA ASN A 220 -4.87 -11.70 13.00
C ASN A 220 -5.72 -12.19 11.83
N ARG A 221 -7.05 -12.03 11.90
CA ARG A 221 -7.96 -12.40 10.82
C ARG A 221 -7.65 -11.63 9.53
N THR A 222 -7.39 -10.33 9.64
CA THR A 222 -6.99 -9.46 8.52
C THR A 222 -5.69 -9.95 7.89
N VAL A 223 -4.64 -10.13 8.69
CA VAL A 223 -3.31 -10.51 8.18
C VAL A 223 -3.32 -11.92 7.59
N ASN A 224 -4.04 -12.87 8.20
CA ASN A 224 -4.19 -14.23 7.68
C ASN A 224 -4.94 -14.25 6.34
N ALA A 225 -6.02 -13.47 6.20
CA ALA A 225 -6.75 -13.35 4.94
C ALA A 225 -5.86 -12.77 3.83
N LEU A 226 -5.10 -11.71 4.13
CA LEU A 226 -4.16 -11.10 3.18
C LEU A 226 -3.04 -12.09 2.79
N LEU A 227 -2.47 -12.82 3.75
CA LEU A 227 -1.45 -13.83 3.49
C LEU A 227 -1.99 -14.97 2.61
N ALA A 228 -3.22 -15.42 2.84
CA ALA A 228 -3.88 -16.42 2.01
C ALA A 228 -4.03 -15.93 0.57
N GLU A 229 -4.49 -14.70 0.35
CA GLU A 229 -4.63 -14.13 -1.00
C GLU A 229 -3.27 -13.99 -1.71
N VAL A 230 -2.23 -13.54 -1.00
CA VAL A 230 -0.89 -13.43 -1.60
C VAL A 230 -0.34 -14.78 -2.06
N ASN A 231 -0.68 -15.86 -1.36
CA ASN A 231 -0.25 -17.22 -1.68
C ASN A 231 -1.14 -17.92 -2.73
N ARG A 232 -2.36 -17.42 -2.98
CA ARG A 232 -3.32 -18.02 -3.92
C ARG A 232 -2.81 -18.14 -5.36
N GLY A 233 -1.85 -17.31 -5.75
CA GLY A 233 -1.28 -17.22 -7.10
C GLY A 233 0.08 -17.89 -7.30
N ALA A 234 0.58 -18.68 -6.33
CA ALA A 234 1.83 -19.43 -6.49
C ALA A 234 1.69 -20.67 -7.41
N ASP A 235 0.46 -21.17 -7.60
CA ASP A 235 0.20 -22.43 -8.32
C ASP A 235 -0.27 -22.23 -9.78
N ALA A 236 -0.59 -21.01 -10.19
CA ALA A 236 -1.06 -20.71 -11.55
C ALA A 236 0.09 -20.21 -12.44
N THR A 237 0.97 -21.13 -12.83
CA THR A 237 1.97 -20.92 -13.90
C THR A 237 1.33 -20.96 -15.30
N THR A 238 0.00 -21.01 -15.38
CA THR A 238 -0.76 -21.03 -16.64
C THR A 238 -1.18 -19.62 -17.02
N VAL A 239 -0.73 -19.20 -18.21
CA VAL A 239 -1.17 -18.01 -18.95
C VAL A 239 -2.67 -17.76 -18.73
N PRO A 240 -3.11 -16.51 -18.45
CA PRO A 240 -4.53 -16.21 -18.31
C PRO A 240 -5.28 -16.62 -19.58
N SER A 241 -6.12 -17.64 -19.47
CA SER A 241 -7.11 -17.91 -20.52
C SER A 241 -8.01 -16.68 -20.60
N ALA A 242 -8.09 -16.10 -21.79
CA ALA A 242 -8.81 -14.87 -22.08
C ALA A 242 -10.33 -15.07 -21.97
N CYS A 243 -10.87 -15.26 -20.76
CA CYS A 243 -12.30 -15.38 -20.49
C CYS A 243 -12.56 -15.17 -18.99
N LYS A 244 -12.84 -13.94 -18.56
CA LYS A 244 -13.94 -13.58 -17.63
C LYS A 244 -13.95 -12.07 -17.37
N GLU A 245 -15.01 -11.49 -17.89
CA GLU A 245 -15.48 -10.11 -17.94
C GLU A 245 -15.49 -9.36 -16.59
N GLN A 246 -14.83 -8.20 -16.62
CA GLN A 246 -15.25 -6.85 -16.18
C GLN A 246 -15.78 -6.52 -14.76
N ASP A 247 -16.16 -7.48 -13.91
CA ASP A 247 -16.77 -7.12 -12.60
C ASP A 247 -15.89 -7.41 -11.36
N ASN A 248 -14.78 -8.15 -11.49
CA ASN A 248 -13.94 -8.51 -10.36
C ASN A 248 -12.47 -8.16 -10.60
N LEU A 249 -11.76 -7.74 -9.53
CA LEU A 249 -10.31 -7.62 -9.55
C LEU A 249 -9.70 -8.90 -10.10
N THR A 250 -8.71 -8.78 -10.99
CA THR A 250 -7.95 -9.96 -11.41
C THR A 250 -7.22 -10.54 -10.19
N ALA A 251 -6.94 -11.85 -10.20
CA ALA A 251 -6.19 -12.48 -9.12
C ALA A 251 -4.82 -11.81 -8.90
N ALA A 252 -4.21 -11.29 -9.96
CA ALA A 252 -2.96 -10.54 -9.88
C ALA A 252 -3.12 -9.19 -9.16
N GLU A 253 -4.24 -8.48 -9.39
CA GLU A 253 -4.55 -7.21 -8.71
C GLU A 253 -4.86 -7.41 -7.23
N ARG A 254 -5.69 -8.41 -6.87
CA ARG A 254 -5.93 -8.75 -5.45
C ARG A 254 -4.62 -9.04 -4.72
N ARG A 255 -3.77 -9.88 -5.31
CA ARG A 255 -2.43 -10.16 -4.76
C ARG A 255 -1.58 -8.89 -4.62
N LEU A 256 -1.54 -8.01 -5.62
CA LEU A 256 -0.85 -6.72 -5.56
C LEU A 256 -1.36 -5.86 -4.39
N HIS A 257 -2.68 -5.71 -4.26
CA HIS A 257 -3.30 -4.93 -3.20
C HIS A 257 -2.99 -5.51 -1.82
N ALA A 258 -3.14 -6.83 -1.66
CA ALA A 258 -2.85 -7.50 -0.40
C ALA A 258 -1.39 -7.31 0.04
N MET A 259 -0.43 -7.41 -0.89
CA MET A 259 0.98 -7.12 -0.59
C MET A 259 1.21 -5.66 -0.18
N ASN A 260 0.54 -4.70 -0.81
CA ASN A 260 0.65 -3.28 -0.46
C ASN A 260 0.00 -2.95 0.89
N VAL A 261 -1.10 -3.61 1.25
CA VAL A 261 -1.69 -3.51 2.58
C VAL A 261 -0.71 -4.07 3.62
N LEU A 262 -0.21 -5.29 3.44
CA LEU A 262 0.79 -5.89 4.35
C LEU A 262 2.01 -4.98 4.52
N LYS A 263 2.54 -4.42 3.43
CA LYS A 263 3.67 -3.47 3.47
C LYS A 263 3.35 -2.27 4.37
N THR A 264 2.17 -1.70 4.21
CA THR A 264 1.75 -0.51 4.96
C THR A 264 1.58 -0.84 6.46
N LEU A 265 0.97 -1.98 6.79
CA LEU A 265 0.84 -2.44 8.18
C LEU A 265 2.19 -2.74 8.83
N VAL A 266 3.10 -3.42 8.11
CA VAL A 266 4.46 -3.70 8.61
C VAL A 266 5.24 -2.41 8.84
N ARG A 267 5.02 -1.37 8.05
CA ARG A 267 5.69 -0.07 8.20
C ARG A 267 5.14 0.75 9.36
N ASP A 268 3.86 0.61 9.68
CA ASP A 268 3.18 1.42 10.68
C ASP A 268 3.81 1.29 12.08
N ALA A 269 3.93 2.41 12.79
CA ALA A 269 4.58 2.44 14.10
C ALA A 269 3.73 1.82 15.21
N THR A 270 2.41 1.79 15.05
CA THR A 270 1.44 1.28 16.02
C THR A 270 1.12 -0.19 15.73
N ILE A 271 0.80 -0.53 14.48
CA ILE A 271 0.39 -1.88 14.06
C ILE A 271 1.59 -2.79 13.84
N GLY A 272 2.67 -2.31 13.24
CA GLY A 272 3.83 -3.13 12.91
C GLY A 272 4.42 -3.92 14.09
N PRO A 273 4.55 -3.34 15.31
CA PRO A 273 4.96 -4.08 16.51
C PRO A 273 4.03 -5.24 16.91
N LEU A 274 2.73 -5.13 16.60
CA LEU A 274 1.71 -6.15 16.92
C LEU A 274 1.75 -7.35 15.95
N MET A 275 2.44 -7.23 14.81
CA MET A 275 2.49 -8.25 13.76
C MET A 275 3.55 -9.34 14.00
N GLY A 276 4.14 -9.42 15.20
CA GLY A 276 5.31 -10.25 15.50
C GLY A 276 5.20 -11.71 15.04
N THR A 277 4.03 -12.34 15.23
CA THR A 277 3.73 -13.73 14.86
C THR A 277 3.60 -13.95 13.35
N HIS A 278 3.36 -12.89 12.57
CA HIS A 278 3.12 -12.94 11.13
C HIS A 278 4.34 -12.55 10.29
N LEU A 279 5.33 -11.88 10.90
CA LEU A 279 6.50 -11.34 10.20
C LEU A 279 7.27 -12.40 9.39
N GLU A 280 7.38 -13.64 9.89
CA GLU A 280 8.02 -14.73 9.14
C GLU A 280 7.30 -15.00 7.82
N LEU A 281 5.99 -15.24 7.87
CA LEU A 281 5.17 -15.55 6.70
C LEU A 281 5.14 -14.39 5.72
N ILE A 282 5.05 -13.16 6.21
CA ILE A 282 5.09 -11.95 5.37
C ILE A 282 6.41 -11.85 4.61
N LEU A 283 7.55 -12.17 5.25
CA LEU A 283 8.83 -12.16 4.56
C LEU A 283 8.92 -13.25 3.48
N ILE A 284 8.38 -14.44 3.75
CA ILE A 284 8.29 -15.53 2.77
C ILE A 284 7.47 -15.07 1.56
N CYS A 285 6.29 -14.48 1.78
CA CYS A 285 5.44 -13.92 0.72
C CYS A 285 6.15 -12.83 -0.09
N ALA A 286 6.94 -11.96 0.57
CA ALA A 286 7.74 -10.96 -0.12
C ALA A 286 8.73 -11.60 -1.10
N PHE A 287 9.47 -12.65 -0.67
CA PHE A 287 10.39 -13.39 -1.53
C PHE A 287 9.67 -14.10 -2.69
N GLN A 288 8.53 -14.73 -2.45
CA GLN A 288 7.73 -15.38 -3.49
C GLN A 288 7.16 -14.37 -4.51
N GLY A 289 6.91 -13.13 -4.10
CA GLY A 289 6.52 -12.04 -5.00
C GLY A 289 7.61 -11.67 -6.01
N LEU A 290 8.89 -11.79 -5.65
CA LEU A 290 10.03 -11.39 -6.49
C LEU A 290 10.21 -12.25 -7.73
N ASP A 291 9.72 -13.50 -7.72
CA ASP A 291 9.76 -14.41 -8.86
C ASP A 291 8.47 -14.36 -9.71
N SER A 292 7.51 -13.51 -9.36
CA SER A 292 6.24 -13.47 -10.09
C SER A 292 6.46 -13.11 -11.57
N TYR A 293 5.69 -13.71 -12.47
CA TYR A 293 5.65 -13.32 -13.88
C TYR A 293 5.17 -11.87 -14.08
N TYR A 294 4.26 -11.40 -13.22
CA TYR A 294 3.71 -10.05 -13.29
C TYR A 294 4.67 -9.03 -12.67
N TRP A 295 5.07 -8.04 -13.47
CA TRP A 295 5.97 -6.97 -13.01
C TRP A 295 5.46 -6.23 -11.77
N MET A 296 4.15 -5.95 -11.72
CA MET A 296 3.55 -5.23 -10.59
C MET A 296 3.65 -5.99 -9.26
N ILE A 297 3.55 -7.33 -9.31
CA ILE A 297 3.71 -8.19 -8.13
C ILE A 297 5.17 -8.24 -7.71
N ARG A 298 6.12 -8.31 -8.67
CA ARG A 298 7.56 -8.21 -8.36
C ARG A 298 7.89 -6.89 -7.67
N ASN A 299 7.34 -5.78 -8.16
CA ASN A 299 7.52 -4.46 -7.56
C ASN A 299 6.92 -4.41 -6.13
N ALA A 300 5.71 -4.91 -5.94
CA ALA A 300 5.09 -5.00 -4.62
C ALA A 300 5.89 -5.88 -3.64
N GLY A 301 6.40 -7.02 -4.11
CA GLY A 301 7.29 -7.90 -3.35
C GLY A 301 8.60 -7.23 -2.95
N LEU A 302 9.21 -6.45 -3.85
CA LEU A 302 10.43 -5.70 -3.55
C LEU A 302 10.20 -4.60 -2.51
N MET A 303 9.08 -3.88 -2.62
CA MET A 303 8.69 -2.89 -1.62
C MET A 303 8.42 -3.53 -0.26
N LEU A 304 7.66 -4.63 -0.21
CA LEU A 304 7.39 -5.37 1.01
C LEU A 304 8.67 -5.92 1.63
N TYR A 305 9.57 -6.51 0.83
CA TYR A 305 10.88 -6.98 1.27
C TYR A 305 11.69 -5.84 1.91
N SER A 306 11.74 -4.67 1.26
CA SER A 306 12.50 -3.52 1.76
C SER A 306 11.97 -3.04 3.12
N THR A 307 10.65 -2.94 3.25
CA THR A 307 9.99 -2.61 4.53
C THR A 307 10.25 -3.66 5.61
N MET A 308 10.23 -4.95 5.26
CA MET A 308 10.57 -6.03 6.19
C MET A 308 12.04 -5.94 6.66
N MET A 309 12.97 -5.61 5.77
CA MET A 309 14.37 -5.44 6.14
C MET A 309 14.55 -4.28 7.13
N GLU A 310 13.83 -3.17 6.95
CA GLU A 310 13.82 -2.05 7.91
C GLU A 310 13.17 -2.44 9.24
N ARG A 311 12.09 -3.22 9.22
CA ARG A 311 11.42 -3.69 10.45
C ARG A 311 12.27 -4.68 11.25
N ILE A 312 13.01 -5.56 10.58
CA ILE A 312 13.82 -6.59 11.23
C ILE A 312 15.16 -6.03 11.73
N PHE A 313 15.85 -5.24 10.89
CA PHE A 313 17.22 -4.79 11.15
C PHE A 313 17.31 -3.31 11.55
N GLY A 314 16.22 -2.56 11.50
CA GLY A 314 16.19 -1.12 11.69
C GLY A 314 16.43 -0.33 10.40
N VAL A 315 16.09 0.95 10.45
CA VAL A 315 16.37 1.91 9.37
C VAL A 315 17.88 2.14 9.27
N ASN A 316 18.41 2.19 8.05
CA ASN A 316 19.81 2.53 7.82
C ASN A 316 20.09 3.98 8.26
N ARG A 317 20.61 4.17 9.47
CA ARG A 317 20.91 5.50 10.04
C ARG A 317 22.21 6.13 9.52
N THR A 318 22.92 5.47 8.61
CA THR A 318 24.22 5.89 8.09
C THR A 318 24.28 5.69 6.57
N ARG A 319 24.99 6.58 5.85
CA ARG A 319 25.35 6.36 4.42
C ARG A 319 26.08 5.03 4.21
N ASP A 320 26.75 4.54 5.25
CA ASP A 320 27.30 3.20 5.29
C ASP A 320 26.23 2.18 5.67
N CYS A 321 25.70 1.50 4.65
CA CYS A 321 24.76 0.38 4.80
C CYS A 321 25.38 -0.87 5.45
N GLU A 322 26.69 -0.85 5.74
CA GLU A 322 27.44 -1.99 6.29
C GLU A 322 27.71 -1.88 7.79
N SER A 323 27.27 -0.80 8.44
CA SER A 323 27.39 -0.59 9.89
C SER A 323 26.89 -1.79 10.69
N LYS A 324 27.67 -2.21 11.70
CA LYS A 324 27.31 -3.30 12.63
C LYS A 324 25.93 -3.10 13.28
N LYS A 325 25.45 -1.85 13.38
CA LYS A 325 24.15 -1.49 13.95
C LYS A 325 22.95 -1.94 13.11
N ASN A 326 23.15 -2.27 11.83
CA ASN A 326 22.09 -2.72 10.91
C ASN A 326 22.20 -4.23 10.62
N ARG A 327 22.89 -4.97 11.49
CA ARG A 327 23.13 -6.42 11.37
C ARG A 327 22.70 -7.14 12.63
N MET A 328 22.38 -8.42 12.52
CA MET A 328 22.06 -9.27 13.68
C MET A 328 22.75 -10.63 13.61
N ALA A 329 23.01 -11.25 14.75
CA ALA A 329 23.55 -12.61 14.77
C ALA A 329 22.57 -13.59 14.11
N ALA A 330 23.10 -14.51 13.29
CA ALA A 330 22.30 -15.52 12.61
C ALA A 330 21.45 -16.36 13.58
N SER A 331 22.00 -16.69 14.75
CA SER A 331 21.27 -17.40 15.82
C SER A 331 20.02 -16.62 16.25
N VAL A 332 20.14 -15.33 16.55
CA VAL A 332 19.01 -14.48 16.95
C VAL A 332 17.97 -14.38 15.82
N PHE A 333 18.41 -14.24 14.57
CA PHE A 333 17.51 -14.19 13.42
C PHE A 333 16.69 -15.47 13.28
N PHE A 334 17.33 -16.65 13.31
CA PHE A 334 16.63 -17.93 13.14
C PHE A 334 15.86 -18.38 14.39
N THR A 335 16.23 -17.92 15.59
CA THR A 335 15.37 -18.11 16.77
C THR A 335 14.08 -17.30 16.64
N LYS A 336 14.16 -16.08 16.10
CA LYS A 336 12.99 -15.22 15.86
C LYS A 336 12.15 -15.70 14.67
N PHE A 337 12.79 -16.28 13.67
CA PHE A 337 12.18 -16.75 12.42
C PHE A 337 12.66 -18.18 12.09
N PRO A 338 12.12 -19.20 12.77
CA PRO A 338 12.58 -20.58 12.67
C PRO A 338 12.35 -21.21 11.28
N GLY A 339 11.25 -20.89 10.60
CA GLY A 339 10.92 -21.40 9.27
C GLY A 339 11.79 -20.81 8.16
N LEU A 340 12.40 -19.64 8.37
CA LEU A 340 13.21 -19.00 7.34
C LEU A 340 14.48 -19.77 7.00
N ARG A 341 15.03 -20.58 7.90
CA ARG A 341 16.27 -21.32 7.61
C ARG A 341 16.10 -22.28 6.44
N SER A 342 15.08 -23.13 6.50
CA SER A 342 14.78 -24.11 5.46
C SER A 342 14.32 -23.43 4.18
N PHE A 343 13.49 -22.38 4.31
CA PHE A 343 13.03 -21.57 3.19
C PHE A 343 14.20 -20.94 2.42
N LEU A 344 15.10 -20.23 3.11
CA LEU A 344 16.23 -19.54 2.45
C LEU A 344 17.16 -20.52 1.74
N LEU A 345 17.42 -21.69 2.32
CA LEU A 345 18.22 -22.74 1.67
C LEU A 345 17.56 -23.26 0.39
N LYS A 346 16.26 -23.54 0.43
CA LYS A 346 15.49 -23.97 -0.74
C LYS A 346 15.50 -22.89 -1.82
N ALA A 347 15.16 -21.65 -1.44
CA ALA A 347 15.09 -20.50 -2.33
C ALA A 347 16.44 -20.20 -3.01
N LEU A 348 17.56 -20.28 -2.27
CA LEU A 348 18.90 -20.11 -2.85
C LEU A 348 19.23 -21.20 -3.87
N LYS A 349 18.93 -22.47 -3.56
CA LYS A 349 19.17 -23.58 -4.50
C LYS A 349 18.42 -23.38 -5.81
N GLU A 350 17.13 -23.02 -5.72
CA GLU A 350 16.28 -22.72 -6.88
C GLU A 350 16.85 -21.56 -7.71
N SER A 351 17.10 -20.41 -7.08
CA SER A 351 17.61 -19.23 -7.79
C SER A 351 19.01 -19.40 -8.39
N ILE A 352 19.87 -20.25 -7.81
CA ILE A 352 21.20 -20.55 -8.37
C ILE A 352 21.08 -21.47 -9.60
N ASN A 353 20.13 -22.39 -9.63
CA ASN A 353 19.93 -23.24 -10.80
C ASN A 353 19.42 -22.43 -12.01
N GLU A 354 18.73 -21.32 -11.74
CA GLU A 354 18.21 -20.38 -12.74
C GLU A 354 19.19 -19.26 -13.12
N LEU A 355 20.47 -19.33 -12.73
CA LEU A 355 21.44 -18.24 -12.93
C LEU A 355 21.67 -17.87 -14.41
N ASN A 356 21.35 -18.80 -15.32
CA ASN A 356 21.40 -18.61 -16.78
C ASN A 356 20.16 -17.89 -17.35
N SER A 357 19.09 -17.72 -16.55
CA SER A 357 17.90 -16.98 -16.95
C SER A 357 18.21 -15.47 -17.00
N PRO A 358 17.81 -14.76 -18.06
CA PRO A 358 18.24 -13.39 -18.29
C PRO A 358 17.77 -12.40 -17.19
N THR A 359 16.63 -12.63 -16.51
CA THR A 359 16.04 -11.55 -15.68
C THR A 359 15.21 -11.99 -14.45
N ILE A 360 14.39 -13.06 -14.52
CA ILE A 360 13.31 -13.29 -13.54
C ILE A 360 13.82 -13.82 -12.18
N GLY A 361 14.82 -14.70 -12.15
CA GLY A 361 15.39 -15.24 -10.89
C GLY A 361 16.44 -14.34 -10.21
N LYS A 362 16.89 -13.28 -10.87
CA LYS A 362 18.00 -12.43 -10.36
C LYS A 362 17.54 -11.58 -9.18
N THR A 363 16.35 -10.99 -9.20
CA THR A 363 15.86 -10.09 -8.14
C THR A 363 15.70 -10.81 -6.79
N LYS A 364 15.15 -12.03 -6.80
CA LYS A 364 15.06 -12.84 -5.59
C LYS A 364 16.43 -13.23 -5.08
N LEU A 365 17.35 -13.67 -5.96
CA LEU A 365 18.73 -13.96 -5.56
C LEU A 365 19.43 -12.76 -4.93
N PHE A 366 19.29 -11.57 -5.52
CA PHE A 366 19.80 -10.32 -4.93
C PHE A 366 19.23 -10.09 -3.53
N SER A 367 17.93 -10.28 -3.35
CA SER A 367 17.26 -10.06 -2.07
C SER A 367 17.66 -11.11 -1.01
N LEU A 368 17.86 -12.37 -1.42
CA LEU A 368 18.36 -13.44 -0.56
C LEU A 368 19.78 -13.12 -0.08
N LEU A 369 20.68 -12.78 -0.99
CA LEU A 369 22.06 -12.44 -0.65
C LEU A 369 22.15 -11.13 0.17
N ASN A 370 21.29 -10.15 -0.09
CA ASN A 370 21.20 -8.92 0.70
C ASN A 370 20.76 -9.20 2.14
N LEU A 371 19.83 -10.14 2.36
CA LEU A 371 19.43 -10.57 3.68
C LEU A 371 20.61 -11.26 4.38
N LEU A 372 21.27 -12.22 3.73
CA LEU A 372 22.42 -12.93 4.29
C LEU A 372 23.57 -11.99 4.67
N LYS A 373 23.84 -10.96 3.84
CA LYS A 373 24.85 -9.93 4.13
C LYS A 373 24.57 -9.18 5.44
N ARG A 374 23.30 -9.08 5.87
CA ARG A 374 22.92 -8.42 7.14
C ARG A 374 23.06 -9.33 8.36
N LEU A 375 23.47 -10.58 8.19
CA LEU A 375 23.83 -11.43 9.32
C LEU A 375 25.24 -11.10 9.81
N LEU A 376 25.49 -11.33 11.10
CA LEU A 376 26.83 -11.24 11.68
C LEU A 376 27.51 -12.62 11.64
N PRO A 377 28.86 -12.64 11.45
CA PRO A 377 29.65 -13.87 11.53
C PRO A 377 29.44 -14.58 12.87
N PRO A 378 29.52 -15.91 12.91
CA PRO A 378 29.52 -16.66 14.17
C PRO A 378 30.74 -16.27 15.03
N ILE A 379 30.53 -15.59 16.17
CA ILE A 379 31.63 -15.08 17.04
C ILE A 379 32.25 -16.19 17.90
N GLN A 380 31.51 -17.27 18.19
CA GLN A 380 31.97 -18.38 19.03
C GLN A 380 31.69 -19.72 18.36
N GLN A 381 32.51 -20.73 18.68
CA GLN A 381 32.22 -22.16 18.43
C GLN A 381 30.89 -22.62 19.06
N ALA A 382 30.26 -21.78 19.89
CA ALA A 382 29.05 -22.04 20.66
C ALA A 382 27.71 -21.80 19.89
N THR A 383 27.73 -21.57 18.58
CA THR A 383 26.58 -21.94 17.74
C THR A 383 26.89 -23.26 17.05
N THR A 384 26.86 -24.32 17.86
CA THR A 384 26.58 -25.71 17.46
C THR A 384 25.55 -25.68 16.34
N ASP A 385 25.98 -25.88 15.09
CA ASP A 385 26.09 -27.22 14.53
C ASP A 385 27.07 -27.31 13.34
N GLY A 386 27.77 -26.23 12.96
CA GLY A 386 28.49 -26.18 11.68
C GLY A 386 27.56 -26.27 10.44
N THR A 387 26.29 -26.64 10.63
CA THR A 387 25.27 -26.83 9.59
C THR A 387 24.89 -25.54 8.89
N MET A 388 25.02 -24.37 9.52
CA MET A 388 24.83 -23.08 8.83
C MET A 388 25.93 -22.84 7.79
N VAL A 389 27.19 -23.03 8.19
CA VAL A 389 28.35 -22.91 7.31
C VAL A 389 28.27 -23.97 6.21
N GLN A 390 28.07 -25.24 6.58
CA GLN A 390 27.98 -26.35 5.63
C GLN A 390 26.81 -26.24 4.65
N ALA A 391 25.65 -25.71 5.06
CA ALA A 391 24.48 -25.61 4.19
C ALA A 391 24.49 -24.37 3.30
N PHE A 392 24.87 -23.20 3.82
CA PHE A 392 24.82 -21.94 3.07
C PHE A 392 26.10 -21.66 2.27
N VAL A 393 27.30 -21.92 2.81
CA VAL A 393 28.56 -21.53 2.16
C VAL A 393 28.71 -22.12 0.76
N PRO A 394 28.46 -23.42 0.50
CA PRO A 394 28.60 -23.97 -0.85
C PRO A 394 27.68 -23.28 -1.87
N LEU A 395 26.47 -22.90 -1.44
CA LEU A 395 25.50 -22.20 -2.28
C LEU A 395 25.96 -20.77 -2.57
N VAL A 396 26.33 -20.01 -1.54
CA VAL A 396 26.75 -18.61 -1.68
C VAL A 396 28.10 -18.51 -2.42
N PHE A 397 28.99 -19.48 -2.26
CA PHE A 397 30.26 -19.54 -2.99
C PHE A 397 30.05 -19.68 -4.50
N ARG A 398 29.05 -20.46 -4.94
CA ARG A 398 28.66 -20.51 -6.37
C ARG A 398 28.22 -19.14 -6.89
N CYS A 399 27.55 -18.33 -6.07
CA CYS A 399 27.17 -16.97 -6.45
C CYS A 399 28.39 -16.05 -6.64
N ALA A 400 29.48 -16.26 -5.90
CA ALA A 400 30.73 -15.50 -6.06
C ALA A 400 31.42 -15.78 -7.42
N GLY A 401 31.13 -16.92 -8.05
CA GLY A 401 31.56 -17.28 -9.40
C GLY A 401 30.56 -16.93 -10.52
N ALA A 402 29.47 -16.22 -10.22
CA ALA A 402 28.44 -15.88 -11.21
C ALA A 402 28.97 -14.96 -12.32
N ALA A 403 28.35 -15.01 -13.51
CA ALA A 403 28.71 -14.11 -14.61
C ALA A 403 28.38 -12.62 -14.31
N ASP A 404 27.32 -12.35 -13.54
CA ASP A 404 26.93 -10.98 -13.14
C ASP A 404 27.82 -10.47 -12.00
N ILE A 405 28.54 -9.37 -12.24
CA ILE A 405 29.45 -8.74 -11.27
C ILE A 405 28.76 -8.34 -9.95
N ARG A 406 27.49 -7.93 -10.01
CA ARG A 406 26.75 -7.49 -8.81
C ARG A 406 26.40 -8.70 -7.95
N ILE A 407 26.05 -9.83 -8.57
CA ILE A 407 25.83 -11.10 -7.84
C ILE A 407 27.14 -11.58 -7.22
N ARG A 408 28.27 -11.49 -7.94
CA ARG A 408 29.59 -11.83 -7.39
C ARG A 408 29.93 -11.01 -6.16
N LEU A 409 29.81 -9.69 -6.28
CA LEU A 409 30.12 -8.76 -5.19
C LEU A 409 29.23 -9.02 -3.96
N LEU A 410 27.93 -9.24 -4.18
CA LEU A 410 27.00 -9.49 -3.09
C LEU A 410 27.21 -10.87 -2.45
N GLY A 411 27.51 -11.89 -3.26
CA GLY A 411 27.91 -13.21 -2.80
C GLY A 411 29.16 -13.17 -1.94
N ALA A 412 30.22 -12.47 -2.38
CA ALA A 412 31.43 -12.26 -1.60
C ALA A 412 31.14 -11.57 -0.25
N LYS A 413 30.31 -10.52 -0.24
CA LYS A 413 29.90 -9.84 1.00
C LYS A 413 29.07 -10.73 1.93
N ALA A 414 28.20 -11.57 1.39
CA ALA A 414 27.43 -12.54 2.16
C ALA A 414 28.31 -13.66 2.73
N LEU A 415 29.36 -14.09 2.02
CA LEU A 415 30.34 -15.06 2.56
C LEU A 415 31.03 -14.52 3.82
N VAL A 416 31.40 -13.24 3.85
CA VAL A 416 31.99 -12.61 5.05
C VAL A 416 31.02 -12.67 6.25
N ALA A 417 29.71 -12.59 6.02
CA ALA A 417 28.70 -12.71 7.07
C ALA A 417 28.50 -14.15 7.58
N LEU A 418 28.94 -15.16 6.82
CA LEU A 418 28.74 -16.58 7.12
C LEU A 418 30.02 -17.26 7.63
N LEU A 419 31.19 -16.80 7.19
CA LEU A 419 32.49 -17.37 7.55
C LEU A 419 33.05 -16.67 8.79
N GLN A 420 33.75 -17.43 9.64
CA GLN A 420 34.55 -16.83 10.70
C GLN A 420 35.77 -16.14 10.08
N PRO A 421 36.28 -15.03 10.66
CA PRO A 421 37.48 -14.36 10.18
C PRO A 421 38.69 -15.31 10.05
N SER A 422 38.79 -16.31 10.92
CA SER A 422 39.82 -17.36 10.92
C SER A 422 39.71 -18.36 9.77
N CYS A 423 38.60 -18.38 9.03
CA CYS A 423 38.38 -19.25 7.88
C CYS A 423 38.57 -18.52 6.54
N LEU A 424 38.96 -17.24 6.57
CA LEU A 424 39.34 -16.49 5.39
C LEU A 424 40.84 -16.71 5.13
N PRO A 425 41.26 -16.92 3.86
CA PRO A 425 42.65 -17.22 3.51
C PRO A 425 43.61 -16.07 3.80
#